data_AF-B1HWK4-F1
#
_entry.id   AF-B1HWK4-F1
#
_cell.length_a   1.000
_cell.length_b   1.000
_cell.length_c   1.000
_cell.angle_alpha   90.00
_cell.angle_beta   90.00
_cell.angle_gamma   90.00
#
_symmetry.space_group_name_H-M   'P 1'
#
loop_
_entity.id
_entity.type
_entity.pdbx_description
1 polymer ?
#
loop_
_entity_poly.entity_id
_entity_poly.type
_entity_poly.pdbx_seq_one_letter_code
_entity_poly.pdbx_strand_id
1 'polypeptide(L)'
;MPNKLFVKVTDKNTKWMDRLTEMSEVPPFSMIMMVYYRKRQQRSILMTIQFFHYPKCTTCKKAQKWLNDHDVSYEEVHIVEQPPTKDEITALWQVSGLPLKKFFNTSGMKYRDLGLKDKLADMTEEEQLELLASDGMLIKRPLVTDGKKVTLGFKESDFEQAWI
;
A
#
# COMPACT_ATOMS: atom_id res chain seq x y z
N MET A 1 9.59 31.90 -58.87
CA MET A 1 10.04 30.50 -58.97
C MET A 1 10.85 30.17 -57.71
N PRO A 2 10.81 28.98 -57.09
CA PRO A 2 9.83 27.90 -57.06
C PRO A 2 9.20 27.69 -55.66
N ASN A 3 8.40 26.62 -55.57
CA ASN A 3 7.46 26.20 -54.53
C ASN A 3 8.10 25.52 -53.29
N LYS A 4 7.47 25.78 -52.13
CA LYS A 4 6.99 24.83 -51.09
C LYS A 4 7.64 23.44 -50.98
N LEU A 5 8.18 23.12 -49.79
CA LEU A 5 7.62 22.20 -48.79
C LEU A 5 8.67 21.90 -47.72
N PHE A 6 8.55 22.53 -46.54
CA PHE A 6 9.17 22.04 -45.31
C PHE A 6 8.07 21.64 -44.34
N VAL A 7 8.15 20.40 -43.89
CA VAL A 7 7.21 19.72 -43.00
C VAL A 7 7.49 20.14 -41.55
N LYS A 8 6.38 20.25 -40.80
CA LYS A 8 6.25 20.62 -39.39
C LYS A 8 7.10 19.80 -38.44
N VAL A 9 7.65 20.47 -37.42
CA VAL A 9 7.59 20.03 -36.02
C VAL A 9 7.31 21.26 -35.16
N THR A 10 6.09 21.36 -34.63
CA THR A 10 5.70 22.42 -33.69
C THR A 10 5.91 21.94 -32.27
N ASP A 11 6.86 22.59 -31.60
CA ASP A 11 7.04 22.65 -30.15
C ASP A 11 5.78 23.28 -29.51
N LYS A 12 5.20 22.63 -28.49
CA LYS A 12 3.97 23.07 -27.79
C LYS A 12 4.26 23.52 -26.35
N ASN A 13 5.38 24.22 -26.12
CA ASN A 13 5.76 24.65 -24.77
C ASN A 13 5.65 26.16 -24.49
N THR A 14 4.65 26.87 -25.03
CA THR A 14 4.49 28.32 -24.74
C THR A 14 3.04 28.82 -24.73
N LYS A 15 2.06 28.01 -24.28
CA LYS A 15 0.65 28.48 -24.15
C LYS A 15 0.07 28.41 -22.74
N TRP A 16 0.88 28.21 -21.71
CA TRP A 16 0.40 28.03 -20.32
C TRP A 16 0.71 29.20 -19.37
N MET A 17 1.49 30.21 -19.80
CA MET A 17 1.88 31.32 -18.91
C MET A 17 1.12 32.63 -19.13
N ASP A 18 0.43 32.82 -20.27
CA ASP A 18 -0.37 34.03 -20.55
C ASP A 18 -1.85 33.91 -20.15
N ARG A 19 -2.21 32.87 -19.39
CA ARG A 19 -3.54 32.71 -18.79
C ARG A 19 -3.43 32.73 -17.26
N LEU A 20 -2.67 33.69 -16.73
CA LEU A 20 -2.52 33.91 -15.28
C LEU A 20 -2.79 35.37 -14.86
N THR A 21 -3.26 36.22 -15.77
CA THR A 21 -3.51 37.66 -15.51
C THR A 21 -4.98 38.07 -15.72
N GLU A 22 -5.90 37.11 -15.76
CA GLU A 22 -7.32 37.38 -16.06
C GLU A 22 -8.29 36.51 -15.23
N MET A 23 -7.93 36.25 -13.97
CA MET A 23 -8.82 35.62 -12.97
C MET A 23 -8.65 36.34 -11.64
N SER A 24 -8.87 37.67 -11.65
CA SER A 24 -8.85 38.55 -10.47
C SER A 24 -10.20 38.68 -9.76
N GLU A 25 -11.11 37.72 -9.92
CA GLU A 25 -12.41 37.73 -9.23
C GLU A 25 -12.80 36.31 -8.80
N VAL A 26 -12.21 35.85 -7.70
CA VAL A 26 -12.77 34.76 -6.88
C VAL A 26 -13.02 35.31 -5.47
N PRO A 27 -14.26 35.22 -4.95
CA PRO A 27 -14.64 35.79 -3.66
C PRO A 27 -13.88 35.11 -2.51
N PRO A 28 -13.76 35.76 -1.34
CA PRO A 28 -12.90 35.29 -0.25
C PRO A 28 -13.45 33.97 0.29
N PHE A 29 -12.86 32.87 -0.17
CA PHE A 29 -13.13 31.54 0.34
C PHE A 29 -12.63 31.49 1.79
N SER A 30 -13.58 31.70 2.71
CA SER A 30 -13.47 31.59 4.16
C SER A 30 -12.45 30.54 4.58
N MET A 31 -11.64 30.85 5.60
CA MET A 31 -10.70 29.95 6.26
C MET A 31 -11.33 28.59 6.64
N ILE A 32 -12.66 28.55 6.80
CA ILE A 32 -13.46 27.33 6.98
C ILE A 32 -13.35 26.39 5.77
N MET A 33 -13.31 26.89 4.53
CA MET A 33 -13.12 26.07 3.32
C MET A 33 -11.70 25.52 3.19
N MET A 34 -10.67 26.23 3.67
CA MET A 34 -9.31 25.66 3.76
C MET A 34 -9.23 24.54 4.80
N VAL A 35 -9.89 24.69 5.96
CA VAL A 35 -10.01 23.60 6.94
C VAL A 35 -10.82 22.43 6.36
N TYR A 36 -11.88 22.72 5.60
CA TYR A 36 -12.71 21.69 4.95
C TYR A 36 -11.95 20.94 3.85
N TYR A 37 -11.16 21.64 3.03
CA TYR A 37 -10.38 21.01 1.96
C TYR A 37 -9.21 20.18 2.51
N ARG A 38 -8.56 20.64 3.59
CA ARG A 38 -7.49 19.88 4.27
C ARG A 38 -8.02 18.61 4.97
N LYS A 39 -9.22 18.65 5.55
CA LYS A 39 -9.87 17.45 6.14
C LYS A 39 -10.44 16.49 5.09
N ARG A 40 -10.73 16.95 3.87
CA ARG A 40 -11.24 16.11 2.77
C ARG A 40 -10.13 15.32 2.07
N GLN A 41 -8.91 15.87 1.99
CA GLN A 41 -7.73 15.22 1.40
C GLN A 41 -7.09 14.13 2.29
N GLN A 42 -7.40 14.10 3.59
CA GLN A 42 -6.95 13.01 4.49
C GLN A 42 -7.86 11.76 4.46
N ARG A 43 -8.95 11.80 3.69
CA ARG A 43 -9.96 10.73 3.63
C ARG A 43 -9.92 9.93 2.33
N SER A 44 -8.84 10.08 1.54
CA SER A 44 -8.58 9.35 0.29
C SER A 44 -7.65 8.14 0.46
N ILE A 45 -6.99 7.98 1.61
CA ILE A 45 -6.10 6.84 1.90
C ILE A 45 -6.92 5.57 2.26
N LEU A 46 -8.20 5.73 2.62
CA LEU A 46 -9.07 4.66 3.15
C LEU A 46 -9.77 3.79 2.07
N MET A 47 -9.35 3.86 0.81
CA MET A 47 -9.99 3.07 -0.27
C MET A 47 -8.99 2.38 -1.22
N THR A 48 -7.68 2.50 -0.99
CA THR A 48 -6.68 1.82 -1.82
C THR A 48 -6.25 0.53 -1.13
N ILE A 49 -6.41 -0.61 -1.81
CA ILE A 49 -5.91 -1.89 -1.34
C ILE A 49 -4.38 -1.86 -1.42
N GLN A 50 -3.69 -2.06 -0.31
CA GLN A 50 -2.24 -2.20 -0.25
C GLN A 50 -1.87 -3.68 -0.32
N PHE A 51 -0.97 -4.02 -1.24
CA PHE A 51 -0.45 -5.34 -1.48
C PHE A 51 1.03 -5.39 -1.05
N PHE A 52 1.27 -5.85 0.16
CA PHE A 52 2.61 -6.05 0.69
C PHE A 52 3.20 -7.34 0.16
N HIS A 53 4.27 -7.20 -0.62
CA HIS A 53 4.87 -8.31 -1.34
C HIS A 53 6.39 -8.34 -1.26
N TYR A 54 6.93 -9.46 -1.73
CA TYR A 54 8.36 -9.62 -1.97
C TYR A 54 8.58 -10.21 -3.36
N PRO A 55 9.35 -9.57 -4.26
CA PRO A 55 9.48 -9.94 -5.67
C PRO A 55 9.91 -11.40 -5.92
N LYS A 56 10.72 -11.98 -5.01
CA LYS A 56 11.19 -13.37 -5.14
C LYS A 56 10.20 -14.42 -4.61
N CYS A 57 9.06 -14.02 -4.05
CA CYS A 57 8.09 -14.93 -3.48
C CYS A 57 7.10 -15.44 -4.54
N THR A 58 7.07 -16.76 -4.77
CA THR A 58 6.14 -17.40 -5.71
C THR A 58 4.67 -17.25 -5.29
N THR A 59 4.39 -17.34 -3.98
CA THR A 59 3.04 -17.14 -3.42
C THR A 59 2.54 -15.71 -3.64
N CYS A 60 3.42 -14.70 -3.56
CA CYS A 60 3.05 -13.32 -3.87
C CYS A 60 2.67 -13.16 -5.34
N LYS A 61 3.44 -13.75 -6.26
CA LYS A 61 3.11 -13.72 -7.69
C LYS A 61 1.75 -14.36 -8.01
N LYS A 62 1.38 -15.43 -7.28
CA LYS A 62 0.05 -16.04 -7.40
C LYS A 62 -1.07 -15.10 -6.95
N ALA A 63 -0.89 -14.45 -5.80
CA ALA A 63 -1.86 -13.47 -5.30
C ALA A 63 -1.99 -12.26 -6.23
N GLN A 64 -0.86 -11.73 -6.71
CA GLN A 64 -0.84 -10.63 -7.67
C GLN A 64 -1.59 -10.98 -8.97
N LYS A 65 -1.32 -12.18 -9.52
CA LYS A 65 -2.06 -12.69 -10.68
C LYS A 65 -3.56 -12.78 -10.40
N TRP A 66 -3.96 -13.32 -9.26
CA TRP A 66 -5.36 -13.44 -8.89
C TRP A 66 -6.05 -12.07 -8.79
N LEU A 67 -5.39 -11.07 -8.18
CA LEU A 67 -5.94 -9.71 -8.08
C LEU A 67 -6.09 -9.07 -9.46
N ASN A 68 -5.12 -9.26 -10.35
CA ASN A 68 -5.17 -8.78 -11.73
C ASN A 68 -6.27 -9.48 -12.55
N ASP A 69 -6.43 -10.80 -12.40
CA ASP A 69 -7.44 -11.59 -13.10
C ASP A 69 -8.88 -11.17 -12.72
N HIS A 70 -9.06 -10.53 -11.56
CA HIS A 70 -10.34 -10.03 -11.06
C HIS A 70 -10.47 -8.50 -11.12
N ASP A 71 -9.58 -7.81 -11.85
CA ASP A 71 -9.58 -6.35 -12.04
C ASP A 71 -9.59 -5.54 -10.72
N VAL A 72 -9.02 -6.11 -9.64
CA VAL A 72 -8.90 -5.44 -8.34
C VAL A 72 -7.75 -4.44 -8.40
N SER A 73 -8.02 -3.17 -8.11
CA SER A 73 -6.98 -2.13 -8.03
C SER A 73 -6.25 -2.18 -6.70
N TYR A 74 -4.93 -2.28 -6.72
CA TYR A 74 -4.08 -2.30 -5.53
C TYR A 74 -2.77 -1.51 -5.73
N GLU A 75 -2.15 -1.14 -4.62
CA GLU A 75 -0.85 -0.50 -4.54
C GLU A 75 0.19 -1.51 -4.05
N GLU A 76 1.21 -1.76 -4.85
CA GLU A 76 2.28 -2.70 -4.52
C GLU A 76 3.28 -2.06 -3.55
N VAL A 77 3.45 -2.66 -2.37
CA VAL A 77 4.39 -2.20 -1.35
C VAL A 77 5.44 -3.28 -1.07
N HIS A 78 6.71 -2.92 -1.20
CA HIS A 78 7.80 -3.86 -0.94
C HIS A 78 8.08 -3.98 0.56
N ILE A 79 7.67 -5.09 1.18
CA ILE A 79 7.66 -5.28 2.64
C ILE A 79 9.03 -5.17 3.33
N VAL A 80 10.12 -5.35 2.59
CA VAL A 80 11.49 -5.24 3.13
C VAL A 80 12.07 -3.84 2.95
N GLU A 81 11.65 -3.10 1.92
CA GLU A 81 12.16 -1.74 1.66
C GLU A 81 11.34 -0.72 2.43
N GLN A 82 10.04 -0.97 2.51
CA GLN A 82 9.06 -0.19 3.25
C GLN A 82 8.37 -1.13 4.25
N PRO A 83 9.06 -1.53 5.33
CA PRO A 83 8.44 -2.32 6.38
C PRO A 83 7.36 -1.47 7.08
N PRO A 84 6.18 -2.03 7.37
CA PRO A 84 5.16 -1.33 8.13
C PRO A 84 5.66 -1.08 9.57
N THR A 85 5.28 0.06 10.11
CA THR A 85 5.60 0.48 11.48
C THR A 85 4.86 -0.37 12.52
N LYS A 86 5.31 -0.33 13.78
CA LYS A 86 4.64 -1.02 14.90
C LYS A 86 3.14 -0.67 14.97
N ASP A 87 2.80 0.61 14.82
CA ASP A 87 1.42 1.08 14.89
C ASP A 87 0.57 0.57 13.73
N GLU A 88 1.14 0.55 12.51
CA GLU A 88 0.47 -0.01 11.33
C GLU A 88 0.23 -1.51 11.49
N ILE A 89 1.24 -2.27 11.92
CA ILE A 89 1.09 -3.71 12.17
C ILE A 89 0.05 -3.96 13.26
N THR A 90 0.03 -3.15 14.32
CA THR A 90 -0.97 -3.24 15.39
C THR A 90 -2.37 -3.02 14.84
N ALA A 91 -2.57 -1.99 14.02
CA ALA A 91 -3.85 -1.73 13.38
C ALA A 91 -4.27 -2.90 12.46
N LEU A 92 -3.36 -3.43 11.64
CA LEU A 92 -3.62 -4.58 10.77
C LEU A 92 -3.98 -5.83 11.58
N TRP A 93 -3.29 -6.06 12.69
CA TRP A 93 -3.56 -7.18 13.58
C TRP A 93 -4.96 -7.08 14.20
N GLN A 94 -5.31 -5.92 14.77
CA GLN A 94 -6.62 -5.67 15.36
C GLN A 94 -7.74 -5.85 14.33
N VAL A 95 -7.55 -5.35 13.11
CA VAL A 95 -8.52 -5.47 12.01
C VAL A 95 -8.66 -6.92 11.54
N SER A 96 -7.56 -7.68 11.48
CA SER A 96 -7.58 -9.06 11.03
C SER A 96 -8.36 -10.00 11.95
N GLY A 97 -8.40 -9.71 13.25
CA GLY A 97 -8.92 -10.63 14.28
C GLY A 97 -8.16 -11.95 14.39
N LEU A 98 -6.98 -12.08 13.75
CA LEU A 98 -6.17 -13.28 13.76
C LEU A 98 -5.16 -13.27 14.92
N PRO A 99 -4.72 -14.44 15.42
CA PRO A 99 -3.62 -14.50 16.38
C PRO A 99 -2.35 -13.89 15.79
N LEU A 100 -1.62 -13.07 16.57
CA LEU A 100 -0.40 -12.39 16.11
C LEU A 100 0.66 -13.37 15.57
N LYS A 101 0.72 -14.59 16.13
CA LYS A 101 1.58 -15.70 15.63
C LYS A 101 1.39 -16.00 14.14
N LYS A 102 0.21 -15.72 13.55
CA LYS A 102 -0.06 -15.94 12.11
C LYS A 102 0.59 -14.87 11.22
N PHE A 103 0.97 -13.71 11.76
CA PHE A 103 1.68 -12.66 11.04
C PHE A 103 3.16 -12.99 10.85
N PHE A 104 3.71 -13.97 11.58
CA PHE A 104 5.09 -14.39 11.40
C PHE A 104 5.26 -15.33 10.19
N ASN A 105 6.34 -15.13 9.44
CA ASN A 105 6.78 -15.99 8.36
C ASN A 105 7.46 -17.25 8.94
N THR A 106 6.65 -18.21 9.38
CA THR A 106 7.12 -19.47 9.99
C THR A 106 7.98 -20.33 9.07
N SER A 107 7.83 -20.17 7.74
CA SER A 107 8.66 -20.84 6.73
C SER A 107 9.98 -20.13 6.42
N GLY A 108 10.17 -18.91 6.91
CA GLY A 108 11.35 -18.10 6.61
C GLY A 108 12.60 -18.59 7.33
N MET A 109 13.77 -18.40 6.70
CA MET A 109 15.08 -18.70 7.30
C MET A 109 15.29 -17.90 8.60
N LYS A 110 15.03 -16.58 8.57
CA LYS A 110 15.14 -15.72 9.76
C LYS A 110 14.30 -16.17 10.96
N TYR A 111 13.11 -16.74 10.74
CA TYR A 111 12.26 -17.26 11.81
C TYR A 111 12.94 -18.44 12.53
N ARG A 112 13.63 -19.30 11.76
CA ARG A 112 14.37 -20.45 12.28
C ARG A 112 15.69 -20.03 12.92
N ASP A 113 16.44 -19.14 12.29
CA ASP A 113 17.74 -18.67 12.77
C ASP A 113 17.62 -17.97 14.13
N LEU A 114 16.54 -17.20 14.33
CA LEU A 114 16.28 -16.50 15.58
C LEU A 114 15.64 -17.39 16.66
N GLY A 115 15.26 -18.64 16.32
CA GLY A 115 14.58 -19.56 17.23
C GLY A 115 13.22 -19.03 17.69
N LEU A 116 12.49 -18.33 16.82
CA LEU A 116 11.27 -17.62 17.23
C LEU A 116 10.15 -18.55 17.68
N LYS A 117 10.16 -19.81 17.24
CA LYS A 117 9.14 -20.78 17.67
C LYS A 117 9.02 -20.89 19.19
N ASP A 118 10.15 -20.94 19.88
CA ASP A 118 10.18 -21.12 21.33
C ASP A 118 10.02 -19.76 22.02
N LYS A 119 10.70 -18.72 21.51
CA LYS A 119 10.63 -17.36 22.06
C LYS A 119 9.23 -16.73 22.00
N LEU A 120 8.47 -16.97 20.93
CA LEU A 120 7.10 -16.44 20.78
C LEU A 120 6.10 -17.05 21.78
N ALA A 121 6.46 -18.13 22.48
CA ALA A 121 5.64 -18.66 23.57
C ALA A 121 5.79 -17.80 24.84
N ASP A 122 6.98 -17.24 25.06
CA ASP A 122 7.33 -16.48 26.27
C ASP A 122 7.20 -14.96 26.08
N MET A 123 7.17 -14.47 24.83
CA MET A 123 7.05 -13.05 24.50
C MET A 123 5.61 -12.52 24.61
N THR A 124 5.51 -11.29 25.11
CA THR A 124 4.26 -10.51 25.10
C THR A 124 3.89 -10.04 23.69
N GLU A 125 2.63 -9.66 23.48
CA GLU A 125 2.14 -9.18 22.18
C GLU A 125 2.88 -7.90 21.72
N GLU A 126 3.24 -7.02 22.65
CA GLU A 126 3.99 -5.79 22.35
C GLU A 126 5.40 -6.08 21.82
N GLU A 127 6.12 -7.02 22.45
CA GLU A 127 7.45 -7.46 22.01
C GLU A 127 7.38 -8.13 20.63
N GLN A 128 6.33 -8.91 20.38
CA GLN A 128 6.10 -9.52 19.08
C GLN A 128 5.86 -8.48 17.99
N LEU A 129 5.09 -7.43 18.29
CA LEU A 129 4.84 -6.32 17.35
C LEU A 129 6.13 -5.52 17.06
N GLU A 130 6.94 -5.26 18.08
CA GLU A 130 8.26 -4.62 17.92
C GLU A 130 9.18 -5.46 17.05
N LEU A 131 9.19 -6.77 17.26
CA LEU A 131 10.00 -7.69 16.47
C LEU A 131 9.56 -7.68 14.99
N LEU A 132 8.25 -7.69 14.72
CA LEU A 132 7.74 -7.62 13.35
C LEU A 132 8.08 -6.28 12.67
N ALA A 133 8.00 -5.17 13.42
CA ALA A 133 8.36 -3.84 12.93
C ALA A 133 9.88 -3.69 12.68
N SER A 134 10.70 -4.39 13.47
CA SER A 134 12.16 -4.33 13.33
C SER A 134 12.68 -4.96 12.03
N ASP A 135 11.98 -5.97 11.52
CA ASP A 135 12.42 -6.73 10.35
C ASP A 135 11.24 -7.20 9.50
N GLY A 136 10.99 -6.47 8.41
CA GLY A 136 9.94 -6.81 7.44
C GLY A 136 10.09 -8.20 6.82
N MET A 137 11.25 -8.87 6.94
CA MET A 137 11.36 -10.25 6.51
C MET A 137 10.64 -11.26 7.40
N LEU A 138 10.41 -10.91 8.67
CA LEU A 138 9.67 -11.73 9.63
C LEU A 138 8.17 -11.73 9.38
N ILE A 139 7.65 -10.74 8.64
CA ILE A 139 6.23 -10.64 8.32
C ILE A 139 5.87 -11.67 7.24
N LYS A 140 4.71 -12.32 7.43
CA LYS A 140 4.11 -13.28 6.51
C LYS A 140 3.66 -12.60 5.22
N ARG A 141 3.87 -13.30 4.10
CA ARG A 141 3.65 -12.76 2.75
C ARG A 141 2.82 -13.74 1.92
N PRO A 142 2.01 -13.27 0.96
CA PRO A 142 1.59 -11.88 0.75
C PRO A 142 0.72 -11.37 1.91
N LEU A 143 0.71 -10.06 2.16
CA LEU A 143 -0.23 -9.40 3.06
C LEU A 143 -1.01 -8.36 2.27
N VAL A 144 -2.34 -8.39 2.34
CA VAL A 144 -3.20 -7.49 1.57
C VAL A 144 -4.19 -6.82 2.50
N THR A 145 -4.38 -5.51 2.36
CA THR A 145 -5.22 -4.72 3.28
C THR A 145 -5.83 -3.50 2.58
N ASP A 146 -7.10 -3.18 2.85
CA ASP A 146 -7.73 -1.89 2.51
C ASP A 146 -7.88 -0.97 3.73
N GLY A 147 -7.26 -1.35 4.85
CA GLY A 147 -7.42 -0.72 6.16
C GLY A 147 -8.63 -1.21 6.98
N LYS A 148 -9.54 -2.01 6.40
CA LYS A 148 -10.72 -2.59 7.07
C LYS A 148 -10.77 -4.12 7.02
N LYS A 149 -10.16 -4.71 6.02
CA LYS A 149 -10.01 -6.15 5.81
C LYS A 149 -8.53 -6.43 5.63
N VAL A 150 -8.08 -7.58 6.14
CA VAL A 150 -6.70 -8.04 6.03
C VAL A 150 -6.70 -9.50 5.65
N THR A 151 -5.95 -9.85 4.60
CA THR A 151 -5.70 -11.25 4.22
C THR A 151 -4.22 -11.57 4.36
N LEU A 152 -3.90 -12.70 5.00
CA LEU A 152 -2.53 -13.17 5.26
C LEU A 152 -2.21 -14.46 4.50
N GLY A 153 -1.21 -14.40 3.64
CA GLY A 153 -0.91 -15.47 2.70
C GLY A 153 -1.87 -15.47 1.52
N PHE A 154 -1.66 -16.39 0.58
CA PHE A 154 -2.57 -16.57 -0.54
C PHE A 154 -3.44 -17.80 -0.33
N LYS A 155 -4.75 -17.58 -0.22
CA LYS A 155 -5.78 -18.62 -0.26
C LYS A 155 -6.96 -18.03 -1.02
N GLU A 156 -7.29 -18.67 -2.14
CA GLU A 156 -8.30 -18.19 -3.09
C GLU A 156 -9.65 -17.91 -2.41
N SER A 157 -10.16 -18.86 -1.63
CA SER A 157 -11.39 -18.67 -0.85
C SER A 157 -11.36 -17.49 0.13
N ASP A 158 -10.19 -17.13 0.68
CA ASP A 158 -10.10 -15.98 1.58
C ASP A 158 -10.05 -14.67 0.79
N PHE A 159 -9.45 -14.70 -0.41
CA PHE A 159 -9.38 -13.57 -1.33
C PHE A 159 -10.73 -13.27 -1.97
N GLU A 160 -11.47 -14.30 -2.38
CA GLU A 160 -12.84 -14.17 -2.89
C GLU A 160 -13.75 -13.50 -1.86
N GLN A 161 -13.71 -13.92 -0.59
CA GLN A 161 -14.56 -13.34 0.46
C GLN A 161 -14.13 -11.91 0.86
N ALA A 162 -12.85 -11.59 0.71
CA ALA A 162 -12.32 -10.30 1.14
C ALA A 162 -12.46 -9.23 0.05
N TRP A 163 -12.19 -9.58 -1.21
CA TRP A 163 -11.89 -8.62 -2.28
C TRP A 163 -12.91 -8.61 -3.43
N ILE A 164 -13.90 -9.51 -3.41
CA ILE A 164 -15.02 -9.59 -4.38
C ILE A 164 -16.34 -9.58 -3.60
#